data_AF-A0A5C6LPL5-F1
#
_entry.id   AF-A0A5C6LPL5-F1
#
_cell.length_a   1.000
_cell.length_b   1.000
_cell.length_c   1.000
_cell.angle_alpha   90.00
_cell.angle_beta   90.00
_cell.angle_gamma   90.00
#
_symmetry.space_group_name_H-M   'P 1'
#
loop_
_entity.id
_entity.type
_entity.pdbx_description
1 polymer ?
#
loop_
_entity_poly.entity_id
_entity_poly.type
_entity_poly.pdbx_seq_one_letter_code
_entity_poly.pdbx_strand_id
1 'polypeptide(L)'
;MLCDIGIIATYFRYGYRYFYHRYGLSKIAWIAYTVFAFLIAFGIMLTGGPFFAQFTDYFKADIFQGAIFIAYIQNLIISVCFLLMLWERGNARGQSLTIGVFKCIGTGLTVGVYYLFILHHGTSHLMNVIVGTTFLLDLVYIRSIFIQLKREGKDPWRRL
;
A
#
# COMPACT_ATOMS: atom_id res chain seq x y z
N MET A 1 8.55 12.55 3.66
CA MET A 1 8.18 13.21 4.92
C MET A 1 7.12 14.30 4.76
N LEU A 2 7.33 15.37 4.00
CA LEU A 2 6.28 16.42 3.83
C LEU A 2 4.98 15.88 3.20
N CYS A 3 5.09 15.00 2.20
CA CYS A 3 3.95 14.33 1.61
C CYS A 3 3.21 13.43 2.61
N ASP A 4 3.93 12.80 3.54
CA ASP A 4 3.37 11.91 4.56
C ASP A 4 2.55 12.71 5.58
N ILE A 5 3.02 13.89 5.98
CA ILE A 5 2.24 14.83 6.80
C ILE A 5 0.94 15.23 6.09
N GLY A 6 0.99 15.47 4.78
CA GLY A 6 -0.19 15.72 3.97
C GLY A 6 -1.20 14.56 3.98
N ILE A 7 -0.71 13.31 3.90
CA ILE A 7 -1.55 12.11 3.99
C ILE A 7 -2.21 12.02 5.38
N ILE A 8 -1.45 12.25 6.46
CA ILE A 8 -1.99 12.23 7.83
C ILE A 8 -3.03 13.34 8.01
N ALA A 9 -2.74 14.56 7.55
CA ALA A 9 -3.68 15.69 7.64
C ALA A 9 -4.98 15.41 6.87
N THR A 10 -4.89 14.84 5.67
CA THR A 10 -6.08 14.45 4.88
C THR A 10 -6.85 13.30 5.52
N TYR A 11 -6.15 12.33 6.15
CA TYR A 11 -6.78 11.28 6.95
C TYR A 11 -7.60 11.86 8.10
N PHE A 12 -7.03 12.77 8.91
CA PHE A 12 -7.78 13.38 10.01
C PHE A 12 -8.91 14.30 9.55
N ARG A 13 -8.72 15.01 8.42
CA ARG A 13 -9.72 15.93 7.86
C ARG A 13 -10.93 15.21 7.28
N TYR A 14 -10.72 14.09 6.58
CA TYR A 14 -11.79 13.43 5.83
C TYR A 14 -12.18 12.05 6.35
N GLY A 15 -11.30 11.37 7.10
CA GLY A 15 -11.46 9.98 7.53
C GLY A 15 -12.67 9.75 8.43
N TYR A 16 -12.82 10.56 9.50
CA TYR A 16 -13.88 10.36 10.50
C TYR A 16 -15.29 10.23 9.89
N ARG A 17 -15.60 11.05 8.87
CA ARG A 17 -16.91 11.01 8.20
C ARG A 17 -17.23 9.63 7.59
N TYR A 18 -16.24 8.97 7.02
CA TYR A 18 -16.41 7.64 6.44
C TYR A 18 -16.59 6.58 7.52
N PHE A 19 -15.80 6.64 8.60
CA PHE A 19 -15.90 5.69 9.71
C PHE A 19 -17.23 5.81 10.46
N TYR A 20 -17.71 7.03 10.68
CA TYR A 20 -19.01 7.28 11.31
C TYR A 20 -20.16 6.73 10.45
N HIS A 21 -20.20 7.06 9.15
CA HIS A 21 -21.29 6.65 8.26
C HIS A 21 -21.30 5.14 7.99
N ARG A 22 -20.14 4.47 7.93
CA ARG A 22 -20.05 3.04 7.60
C ARG A 22 -20.19 2.14 8.81
N TYR A 23 -19.55 2.49 9.93
CA TYR A 23 -19.41 1.62 11.10
C TYR A 23 -20.14 2.16 12.35
N GLY A 24 -20.74 3.35 12.29
CA GLY A 24 -21.39 3.96 13.45
C GLY A 24 -20.41 4.34 14.58
N LEU A 25 -19.13 4.49 14.27
CA LEU A 25 -18.08 4.73 15.25
C LEU A 25 -18.17 6.12 15.87
N SER A 26 -18.14 6.19 17.20
CA SER A 26 -18.01 7.46 17.91
C SER A 26 -16.65 8.12 17.62
N LYS A 27 -16.60 9.45 17.70
CA LYS A 27 -15.35 10.22 17.46
C LYS A 27 -14.22 9.79 18.40
N ILE A 28 -14.55 9.48 19.66
CA ILE A 28 -13.57 9.05 20.67
C ILE A 28 -13.01 7.68 20.29
N ALA A 29 -13.86 6.72 19.93
CA ALA A 29 -13.41 5.39 19.51
C ALA A 29 -12.52 5.46 18.26
N TRP A 30 -12.90 6.27 17.26
CA TRP A 30 -12.09 6.46 16.06
C TRP A 30 -10.71 7.07 16.36
N ILE A 31 -10.63 8.08 17.23
CA ILE A 31 -9.35 8.66 17.67
C ILE A 31 -8.52 7.61 18.42
N ALA A 32 -9.14 6.86 19.33
CA ALA A 32 -8.45 5.82 20.09
C ALA A 32 -7.84 4.75 19.17
N TYR A 33 -8.60 4.24 18.19
CA TYR A 33 -8.08 3.28 17.21
C TYR A 33 -6.98 3.87 16.34
N THR A 34 -7.11 5.14 15.95
CA THR A 34 -6.09 5.85 15.16
C THR A 34 -4.79 5.98 15.94
N VAL A 35 -4.85 6.49 17.17
CA VAL A 35 -3.67 6.65 18.04
C VAL A 35 -3.03 5.29 18.31
N PHE A 36 -3.83 4.27 18.62
CA PHE A 36 -3.33 2.91 18.80
C PHE A 36 -2.61 2.39 17.56
N ALA A 37 -3.19 2.56 16.36
CA ALA A 37 -2.56 2.15 15.11
C ALA A 37 -1.22 2.87 14.86
N PHE A 38 -1.13 4.17 15.15
CA PHE A 38 0.14 4.91 15.05
C PHE A 38 1.18 4.40 16.06
N LEU A 39 0.79 4.18 17.31
CA LEU A 39 1.70 3.66 18.33
C LEU A 39 2.28 2.29 17.93
N ILE A 40 1.43 1.40 17.41
CA ILE A 40 1.87 0.09 16.92
C ILE A 40 2.79 0.24 15.71
N ALA A 41 2.46 1.11 14.75
CA ALA A 41 3.31 1.36 13.57
C ALA A 41 4.69 1.91 13.96
N PHE A 42 4.75 2.89 14.87
CA PHE A 42 6.02 3.40 15.40
C PHE A 42 6.78 2.33 16.18
N GLY A 43 6.08 1.52 16.99
CA GLY A 43 6.67 0.40 17.72
C GLY A 43 7.33 -0.61 16.78
N ILE A 44 6.65 -1.00 15.70
CA ILE A 44 7.22 -1.88 14.66
C ILE A 44 8.43 -1.23 13.99
N MET A 45 8.39 0.06 13.68
CA MET A 45 9.55 0.74 13.07
C MET A 45 10.76 0.80 14.00
N LEU A 46 10.57 1.06 15.29
CA LEU A 46 11.66 1.14 16.26
C LEU A 46 12.25 -0.24 16.60
N THR A 47 11.42 -1.28 16.67
CA THR A 47 11.83 -2.63 17.10
C THR A 47 12.14 -3.58 15.94
N GLY A 48 11.72 -3.25 14.72
CA GLY A 48 11.91 -4.08 13.53
C GLY A 48 13.37 -4.29 13.18
N GLY A 49 14.21 -3.25 13.23
CA GLY A 49 15.64 -3.36 12.92
C GLY A 49 16.36 -4.46 13.72
N PRO A 50 16.31 -4.43 15.07
CA PRO A 50 16.85 -5.49 15.91
C PRO A 50 16.27 -6.88 15.62
N PHE A 51 14.97 -6.99 15.34
CA PHE A 51 14.35 -8.27 14.98
C PHE A 51 14.89 -8.82 13.65
N PHE A 52 15.09 -7.97 12.64
CA PHE A 52 15.62 -8.43 11.36
C PHE A 52 17.13 -8.72 11.39
N ALA A 53 17.86 -8.15 12.36
CA ALA A 53 19.28 -8.44 12.56
C ALA A 53 19.56 -9.91 12.91
N GLN A 54 18.59 -10.67 13.44
CA GLN A 54 18.76 -12.11 13.70
C GLN A 54 18.82 -12.97 12.42
N PHE A 55 18.40 -12.43 11.27
CA PHE A 55 18.37 -13.12 9.99
C PHE A 55 19.59 -12.75 9.12
N THR A 56 20.77 -12.70 9.74
CA THR A 56 22.02 -12.27 9.08
C THR A 56 22.33 -13.07 7.81
N ASP A 57 22.09 -14.38 7.81
CA ASP A 57 22.39 -15.25 6.67
C ASP A 57 21.47 -14.99 5.48
N TYR A 58 20.20 -14.66 5.76
CA TYR A 58 19.20 -14.38 4.73
C TYR A 58 19.38 -12.96 4.14
N PHE A 59 19.67 -11.98 5.00
CA PHE A 59 19.85 -10.58 4.59
C PHE A 59 21.31 -10.18 4.34
N LYS A 60 22.24 -11.14 4.32
CA LYS A 60 23.69 -10.92 4.10
C LYS A 60 24.29 -9.86 5.02
N ALA A 61 23.85 -9.86 6.29
CA ALA A 61 24.20 -8.86 7.30
C ALA A 61 23.89 -7.39 6.92
N ASP A 62 22.99 -7.18 5.95
CA ASP A 62 22.59 -5.84 5.50
C ASP A 62 21.17 -5.50 5.97
N ILE A 63 21.09 -4.50 6.86
CA ILE A 63 19.82 -3.97 7.39
C ILE A 63 18.93 -3.43 6.25
N PHE A 64 19.52 -2.92 5.17
CA PHE A 64 18.76 -2.42 4.03
C PHE A 64 17.94 -3.51 3.34
N GLN A 65 18.43 -4.76 3.30
CA GLN A 65 17.68 -5.86 2.69
C GLN A 65 16.42 -6.22 3.49
N GLY A 66 16.50 -6.15 4.83
CA GLY A 66 15.35 -6.31 5.71
C GLY A 66 14.31 -5.20 5.49
N ALA A 67 14.76 -3.95 5.35
CA ALA A 67 13.87 -2.82 5.07
C ALA A 67 13.16 -2.97 3.71
N ILE A 68 13.87 -3.44 2.67
CA ILE A 68 13.28 -3.71 1.35
C ILE A 68 12.20 -4.80 1.45
N PHE A 69 12.47 -5.87 2.20
CA PHE A 69 11.52 -6.95 2.42
C PHE A 69 10.21 -6.45 3.08
N ILE A 70 10.32 -5.66 4.14
CA ILE A 70 9.15 -5.05 4.80
C ILE A 70 8.40 -4.13 3.83
N ALA A 71 9.11 -3.33 3.05
CA ALA A 71 8.50 -2.42 2.08
C ALA A 71 7.68 -3.17 1.02
N TYR A 72 8.12 -4.36 0.58
CA TYR A 72 7.35 -5.19 -0.34
C TYR A 72 6.08 -5.76 0.29
N ILE A 73 6.15 -6.22 1.55
CA ILE A 73 4.96 -6.67 2.28
C ILE A 73 3.97 -5.51 2.44
N GLN A 74 4.45 -4.32 2.81
CA GLN A 74 3.61 -3.13 2.92
C GLN A 74 2.96 -2.79 1.57
N ASN A 75 3.70 -2.85 0.47
CA ASN A 75 3.15 -2.62 -0.87
C ASN A 75 2.05 -3.61 -1.25
N LEU A 76 2.21 -4.90 -0.91
CA LEU A 76 1.17 -5.91 -1.11
C LEU A 76 -0.11 -5.56 -0.36
N ILE A 77 0.02 -5.24 0.94
CA ILE A 77 -1.12 -4.85 1.79
C ILE A 77 -1.81 -3.60 1.23
N ILE A 78 -1.02 -2.61 0.78
CA ILE A 78 -1.55 -1.40 0.16
C ILE A 78 -2.36 -1.74 -1.10
N SER A 79 -1.88 -2.62 -1.99
CA SER A 79 -2.65 -3.06 -3.17
C SER A 79 -4.02 -3.64 -2.81
N VAL A 80 -4.07 -4.49 -1.77
CA VAL A 80 -5.33 -5.04 -1.26
C VAL A 80 -6.26 -3.92 -0.75
N CYS A 81 -5.73 -2.98 0.02
CA CYS A 81 -6.50 -1.84 0.54
C CYS A 81 -7.08 -0.95 -0.56
N PHE A 82 -6.37 -0.77 -1.68
CA PHE A 82 -6.87 -0.01 -2.84
C PHE A 82 -8.12 -0.68 -3.46
N LEU A 83 -8.08 -2.00 -3.63
CA LEU A 83 -9.22 -2.78 -4.12
C LEU A 83 -10.41 -2.75 -3.15
N LEU A 84 -10.15 -3.01 -1.86
CA LEU A 84 -11.19 -2.97 -0.83
C LEU A 84 -11.86 -1.59 -0.77
N MET A 85 -11.09 -0.50 -0.85
CA MET A 85 -11.64 0.85 -0.85
C MET A 85 -12.55 1.09 -2.06
N LEU A 86 -12.19 0.57 -3.24
CA LEU A 86 -13.03 0.71 -4.44
C LEU A 86 -14.35 -0.07 -4.30
N TRP A 87 -14.26 -1.32 -3.83
CA TRP A 87 -15.42 -2.21 -3.68
C TRP A 87 -16.37 -1.75 -2.57
N GLU A 88 -15.85 -1.35 -1.41
CA GLU A 88 -16.66 -0.86 -0.29
C GLU A 88 -17.37 0.45 -0.61
N ARG A 89 -16.73 1.33 -1.40
CA ARG A 89 -17.27 2.65 -1.72
C ARG A 89 -18.26 2.61 -2.88
N GLY A 90 -18.08 1.67 -3.81
CA GLY A 90 -18.88 1.58 -5.03
C GLY A 90 -18.75 2.80 -5.96
N ASN A 91 -17.75 3.66 -5.75
CA ASN A 91 -17.44 4.79 -6.62
C ASN A 91 -15.95 5.13 -6.65
N ALA A 92 -15.51 5.79 -7.73
CA ALA A 92 -14.12 6.12 -8.02
C ALA A 92 -13.60 7.36 -7.27
N ARG A 93 -14.37 7.97 -6.36
CA ARG A 93 -13.96 9.21 -5.67
C ARG A 93 -12.69 8.97 -4.87
N GLY A 94 -11.68 9.84 -4.99
CA GLY A 94 -10.42 9.74 -4.25
C GLY A 94 -9.46 8.66 -4.76
N GLN A 95 -9.81 8.00 -5.87
CA GLN A 95 -8.96 7.05 -6.58
C GLN A 95 -8.81 7.51 -8.03
N SER A 96 -7.69 7.17 -8.67
CA SER A 96 -7.49 7.46 -10.09
C SER A 96 -6.78 6.31 -10.78
N LEU A 97 -7.07 6.18 -12.08
CA LEU A 97 -6.39 5.24 -12.97
C LEU A 97 -4.89 5.55 -13.03
N THR A 98 -4.55 6.84 -13.12
CA THR A 98 -3.17 7.32 -13.18
C THR A 98 -2.35 6.85 -11.99
N ILE A 99 -2.88 6.94 -10.76
CA ILE A 99 -2.20 6.43 -9.56
C ILE A 99 -1.96 4.92 -9.67
N GLY A 100 -2.95 4.16 -10.14
CA GLY A 100 -2.82 2.71 -10.33
C GLY A 100 -1.72 2.33 -11.31
N VAL A 101 -1.70 3.00 -12.47
CA VAL A 101 -0.70 2.74 -13.52
C VAL A 101 0.70 3.10 -13.04
N PHE A 102 0.91 4.28 -12.46
CA PHE A 102 2.22 4.68 -11.96
C PHE A 102 2.70 3.78 -10.80
N LYS A 103 1.80 3.36 -9.92
CA LYS A 103 2.10 2.39 -8.87
C LYS A 103 2.53 1.06 -9.50
N CYS A 104 1.72 0.50 -10.40
CA CYS A 104 2.01 -0.77 -11.06
C CYS A 104 3.38 -0.76 -11.76
N ILE A 105 3.71 0.33 -12.46
CA ILE A 105 5.02 0.50 -13.11
C ILE A 105 6.14 0.57 -12.07
N GLY A 106 6.02 1.45 -11.06
CA GLY A 106 7.04 1.63 -10.04
C GLY A 106 7.34 0.36 -9.23
N THR A 107 6.30 -0.28 -8.69
CA THR A 107 6.46 -1.47 -7.83
C THR A 107 6.78 -2.73 -8.63
N GLY A 108 6.06 -2.98 -9.73
CA GLY A 108 6.18 -4.23 -10.50
C GLY A 108 7.35 -4.22 -11.49
N LEU A 109 7.44 -3.19 -12.32
CA LEU A 109 8.36 -3.18 -13.47
C LEU A 109 9.75 -2.66 -13.14
N THR A 110 9.88 -1.64 -12.29
CA THR A 110 11.20 -1.07 -11.97
C THR A 110 11.82 -1.75 -10.77
N VAL A 111 11.15 -1.70 -9.61
CA VAL A 111 11.75 -2.15 -8.35
C VAL A 111 11.68 -3.68 -8.22
N GLY A 112 10.55 -4.29 -8.57
CA GLY A 112 10.34 -5.74 -8.56
C GLY A 112 11.27 -6.49 -9.51
N VAL A 113 11.31 -6.13 -10.80
CA VAL A 113 12.17 -6.79 -11.79
C VAL A 113 13.66 -6.62 -11.44
N TYR A 114 14.09 -5.42 -11.06
CA TYR A 114 15.47 -5.17 -10.65
C TYR A 114 15.86 -6.02 -9.43
N TYR A 115 15.01 -6.06 -8.40
CA TYR A 115 15.30 -6.80 -7.18
C TYR A 115 15.35 -8.32 -7.41
N LEU A 116 14.43 -8.86 -8.22
CA LEU A 116 14.34 -10.31 -8.44
C LEU A 116 15.36 -10.81 -9.45
N PHE A 117 15.52 -10.14 -10.60
CA PHE A 117 16.33 -10.66 -11.71
C PHE A 117 17.77 -10.16 -11.71
N ILE A 118 18.03 -8.93 -11.22
CA ILE A 118 19.38 -8.34 -11.22
C ILE A 118 20.09 -8.59 -9.89
N LEU A 119 19.43 -8.34 -8.75
CA LEU A 119 20.05 -8.46 -7.42
C LEU A 119 20.09 -9.90 -6.87
N HIS A 120 19.05 -10.70 -7.13
CA HIS A 120 18.90 -12.03 -6.51
C HIS A 120 18.85 -13.19 -7.52
N HIS A 121 19.02 -12.93 -8.82
CA HIS A 121 19.00 -13.92 -9.90
C HIS A 121 17.83 -14.94 -9.81
N GLY A 122 16.67 -14.51 -9.32
CA GLY A 122 15.46 -15.33 -9.20
C GLY A 122 15.43 -16.32 -8.03
N THR A 123 16.47 -16.37 -7.18
CA THR A 123 16.57 -17.35 -6.08
C THR A 123 15.69 -17.03 -4.86
N SER A 124 15.22 -15.79 -4.74
CA SER A 124 14.36 -15.35 -3.63
C SER A 124 12.89 -15.73 -3.86
N HIS A 125 12.56 -17.01 -3.68
CA HIS A 125 11.22 -17.57 -3.97
C HIS A 125 10.07 -16.82 -3.28
N LEU A 126 10.22 -16.46 -2.00
CA LEU A 126 9.19 -15.71 -1.27
C LEU A 126 8.96 -14.31 -1.86
N MET A 127 10.03 -13.62 -2.28
CA MET A 127 9.92 -12.30 -2.91
C MET A 127 9.30 -12.37 -4.29
N ASN A 128 9.58 -13.42 -5.06
CA ASN A 128 8.88 -13.66 -6.34
C ASN A 128 7.35 -13.70 -6.13
N VAL A 129 6.89 -14.39 -5.08
CA VAL A 129 5.45 -14.50 -4.76
C VAL A 129 4.87 -13.16 -4.34
N ILE A 130 5.52 -12.42 -3.44
CA ILE A 130 5.02 -11.13 -2.94
C ILE A 130 4.95 -10.11 -4.08
N VAL A 131 6.03 -9.96 -4.85
CA VAL A 131 6.08 -9.01 -5.98
C VAL A 131 5.09 -9.40 -7.07
N GLY A 132 5.05 -10.69 -7.43
CA GLY A 132 4.11 -11.19 -8.43
C GLY A 132 2.66 -10.96 -8.04
N THR A 133 2.31 -11.26 -6.78
CA THR A 133 0.95 -11.03 -6.26
C THR A 133 0.63 -9.54 -6.21
N THR A 134 1.57 -8.70 -5.77
CA THR A 134 1.41 -7.23 -5.76
C THR A 134 1.11 -6.70 -7.17
N PHE A 135 1.87 -7.15 -8.16
CA PHE A 135 1.67 -6.78 -9.55
C PHE A 135 0.30 -7.23 -10.08
N LEU A 136 -0.10 -8.47 -9.80
CA LEU A 136 -1.43 -8.97 -10.20
C LEU A 136 -2.56 -8.15 -9.56
N LEU A 137 -2.47 -7.84 -8.27
CA LEU A 137 -3.46 -7.01 -7.59
C LEU A 137 -3.52 -5.59 -8.16
N ASP A 138 -2.38 -5.01 -8.55
CA ASP A 138 -2.33 -3.71 -9.20
C ASP A 138 -3.01 -3.72 -10.59
N LEU A 139 -2.83 -4.79 -11.38
CA LEU A 139 -3.55 -4.97 -12.64
C LEU A 139 -5.06 -5.12 -12.41
N VAL A 140 -5.47 -5.90 -11.40
CA VAL A 140 -6.88 -6.04 -11.02
C VAL A 140 -7.46 -4.69 -10.59
N TYR A 141 -6.69 -3.89 -9.84
CA TYR A 141 -7.08 -2.54 -9.45
C TYR A 141 -7.26 -1.63 -10.67
N ILE A 142 -6.27 -1.57 -11.58
CA ILE A 142 -6.33 -0.77 -12.81
C ILE A 142 -7.57 -1.14 -13.63
N ARG A 143 -7.84 -2.44 -13.80
CA ARG A 143 -9.04 -2.90 -14.50
C ARG A 143 -10.33 -2.46 -13.79
N SER A 144 -10.37 -2.65 -12.46
CA SER A 144 -11.57 -2.35 -11.67
C SER A 144 -11.89 -0.86 -11.66
N ILE A 145 -10.88 0.01 -11.46
CA ILE A 145 -11.08 1.46 -11.47
C ILE A 145 -11.44 1.98 -12.87
N PHE A 146 -10.86 1.40 -13.93
CA PHE A 146 -11.22 1.76 -15.31
C PHE A 146 -12.69 1.45 -15.61
N ILE A 147 -13.17 0.27 -15.22
CA ILE A 147 -14.58 -0.11 -15.38
C ILE A 147 -15.48 0.83 -14.57
N GLN A 148 -15.10 1.13 -13.32
CA GLN A 148 -15.86 2.02 -12.46
C GLN A 148 -15.95 3.45 -13.00
N LEU A 149 -14.84 4.01 -13.50
CA LEU A 149 -14.81 5.34 -14.11
C LEU A 149 -15.70 5.41 -15.35
N LYS A 150 -15.68 4.38 -16.20
CA LYS A 150 -16.59 4.27 -17.35
C LYS A 150 -18.05 4.20 -16.94
N ARG A 151 -18.39 3.43 -15.89
CA ARG A 151 -19.77 3.36 -15.35
C ARG A 151 -20.25 4.71 -14.82
N GLU A 152 -19.35 5.52 -14.28
CA GLU A 152 -19.64 6.87 -13.81
C GLU A 152 -19.64 7.93 -14.93
N GLY A 153 -19.40 7.54 -16.19
CA GLY A 153 -19.33 8.47 -17.33
C GLY A 153 -18.13 9.42 -17.27
N LYS A 154 -17.11 9.12 -16.46
CA LYS A 154 -15.92 9.94 -16.27
C LYS A 154 -14.81 9.49 -17.21
N ASP A 155 -14.07 10.46 -17.75
CA ASP A 155 -12.87 10.17 -18.52
C ASP A 155 -11.81 9.51 -17.61
N PRO A 156 -11.37 8.27 -17.91
CA PRO A 156 -10.41 7.55 -17.09
C PRO A 156 -9.03 8.22 -16.99
N TRP A 157 -8.70 9.11 -17.93
CA TRP A 157 -7.37 9.71 -18.07
C TRP A 157 -7.31 11.17 -17.62
N ARG A 158 -8.45 11.86 -17.49
CA ARG A 158 -8.50 13.20 -16.90
C ARG A 158 -8.56 13.09 -15.38
N ARG A 159 -7.69 13.84 -14.69
CA ARG A 159 -7.77 13.99 -13.23
C ARG A 159 -9.16 14.52 -12.86
N LEU A 160 -9.89 13.77 -12.04
CA LEU A 160 -11.05 14.25 -11.29
C LEU A 160 -10.65 15.38 -10.34
#